data_AF-A0A2V6F4C1-F1
#
_entry.id   AF-A0A2V6F4C1-F1
#
_cell.length_a   1.000
_cell.length_b   1.000
_cell.length_c   1.000
_cell.angle_alpha   90.00
_cell.angle_beta   90.00
_cell.angle_gamma   90.00
#
_symmetry.space_group_name_H-M   'P 1'
#
loop_
_entity.id
_entity.type
_entity.pdbx_description
1 polymer ?
#
loop_
_entity_poly.entity_id
_entity_poly.type
_entity_poly.pdbx_seq_one_letter_code
_entity_poly.pdbx_strand_id
1 'polypeptide(L)'
;MSFPMRALGIDFRRNVTLLRLRDGRLVIHSSAPFSERDLGVIKDFGEPVWLVDATLMHDTFAKKGRAALIGPSYLAPDGFTKATGIPTAALFPPPSDWAGEIDVLRIDGIRTNEHALFHRRSRTLVVADLFFSFPRQMRGWPRFFVRHIMRLPRLFGVSVFFRRLMIRDKQAFMRSMNALLRWDFERLIVAHWEPIEKDATSEKIGMDKRRYWAGLTVVYVLLGFALALAHAADDPDAAARATLERIQALRKERPGDGTLVFYESLVRTGLGERQPTLDLLRTLKGRKLGLIPVRDTGFEPLWNDPEFQKIRKELADEEEKTTDSRVAFRLKDPKLIPEGIAYDPKGDRFFIGSIAQHKIIVTDRGGNARDFSSPADKLDAVLGLTVDPVHLYGVSTNGFEESAKKERRNAVVCYDLNNGRLLDRFPAPDAMQLNDLAIISDGTLYVTDSQSGTLFRKRPNEKTLTRFGEAGALRGANGIAIGADGILYVTLSTGVARVDTTTGEPTRLPQPDTVVTGGIDGLYWSDGDLFGIQNSTNPGRVIRVALTDKGSRIAGITVLQTHHHPDFDEPTTGAIARGALHVIANSYVGHYQPDGTIKNPGDLKGTAVVAVPLGQASGH
;
A
#
# COMPACT_ATOMS: atom_id res chain seq x y z
N MET A 1 19.31 32.35 -13.89
CA MET A 1 20.62 32.53 -14.56
C MET A 1 21.47 31.29 -14.30
N SER A 2 22.40 30.92 -15.18
CA SER A 2 23.21 29.70 -15.02
C SER A 2 24.69 29.96 -15.31
N PHE A 3 25.57 29.46 -14.46
CA PHE A 3 27.02 29.73 -14.46
C PHE A 3 27.81 28.41 -14.50
N PRO A 4 28.99 28.36 -15.14
CA PRO A 4 29.81 27.15 -15.15
C PRO A 4 30.36 26.84 -13.77
N MET A 5 30.32 25.57 -13.36
CA MET A 5 30.91 25.09 -12.11
C MET A 5 31.54 23.73 -12.33
N ARG A 6 32.85 23.69 -12.48
CA ARG A 6 33.58 22.46 -12.85
C ARG A 6 34.28 21.85 -11.64
N ALA A 7 34.01 20.59 -11.38
CA ALA A 7 34.68 19.78 -10.36
C ALA A 7 34.76 18.32 -10.83
N LEU A 8 35.83 17.61 -10.47
CA LEU A 8 36.02 16.18 -10.82
C LEU A 8 35.91 15.87 -12.34
N GLY A 9 36.30 16.83 -13.19
CA GLY A 9 36.15 16.71 -14.65
C GLY A 9 34.69 16.79 -15.15
N ILE A 10 33.77 17.30 -14.32
CA ILE A 10 32.34 17.42 -14.59
C ILE A 10 31.95 18.89 -14.45
N ASP A 11 31.24 19.44 -15.43
CA ASP A 11 30.54 20.72 -15.28
C ASP A 11 29.18 20.45 -14.62
N PHE A 12 29.06 20.79 -13.35
CA PHE A 12 27.82 20.66 -12.59
C PHE A 12 26.85 21.80 -12.87
N ARG A 13 27.35 22.92 -13.43
CA ARG A 13 26.67 24.21 -13.53
C ARG A 13 26.08 24.70 -12.20
N ARG A 14 25.84 26.00 -12.11
CA ARG A 14 25.22 26.65 -10.97
C ARG A 14 24.09 27.54 -11.42
N ASN A 15 22.89 27.27 -10.94
CA ASN A 15 21.74 28.12 -11.17
C ASN A 15 21.60 29.15 -10.06
N VAL A 16 21.53 30.42 -10.45
CA VAL A 16 21.12 31.54 -9.59
C VAL A 16 19.69 31.90 -9.94
N THR A 17 18.83 31.94 -8.91
CA THR A 17 17.40 32.19 -9.07
C THR A 17 17.06 33.58 -8.55
N LEU A 18 16.33 34.35 -9.36
CA LEU A 18 15.87 35.69 -9.01
C LEU A 18 14.36 35.60 -8.70
N LEU A 19 13.97 35.89 -7.46
CA LEU A 19 12.59 35.88 -6.98
C LEU A 19 12.15 37.30 -6.68
N ARG A 20 11.20 37.82 -7.47
CA ARG A 20 10.72 39.20 -7.36
C ARG A 20 9.41 39.29 -6.58
N LEU A 21 9.46 40.04 -5.48
CA LEU A 21 8.31 40.37 -4.65
C LEU A 21 7.36 41.35 -5.36
N ARG A 22 6.17 41.55 -4.82
CA ARG A 22 5.13 42.43 -5.40
C ARG A 22 5.57 43.88 -5.49
N ASP A 23 6.38 44.36 -4.55
CA ASP A 23 6.90 45.72 -4.49
C ASP A 23 8.12 45.95 -5.41
N GLY A 24 8.56 44.92 -6.14
CA GLY A 24 9.70 45.00 -7.06
C GLY A 24 11.05 44.69 -6.43
N ARG A 25 11.12 44.49 -5.10
CA ARG A 25 12.35 44.02 -4.43
C ARG A 25 12.64 42.57 -4.78
N LEU A 26 13.91 42.22 -4.71
CA LEU A 26 14.45 40.98 -5.23
C LEU A 26 15.19 40.16 -4.17
N VAL A 27 14.85 38.87 -4.13
CA VAL A 27 15.57 37.83 -3.43
C VAL A 27 16.38 37.03 -4.44
N ILE A 28 17.69 36.95 -4.22
CA ILE A 28 18.63 36.24 -5.09
C ILE A 28 19.04 34.97 -4.35
N HIS A 29 18.55 33.83 -4.82
CA HIS A 29 18.91 32.52 -4.28
C HIS A 29 20.08 31.95 -5.06
N SER A 30 21.15 31.63 -4.32
CA SER A 30 22.46 31.16 -4.79
C SER A 30 23.42 32.25 -5.26
N SER A 31 24.71 32.08 -4.96
CA SER A 31 25.79 32.97 -5.39
C SER A 31 26.53 32.47 -6.64
N ALA A 32 27.07 33.41 -7.42
CA ALA A 32 27.92 33.14 -8.59
C ALA A 32 28.97 34.26 -8.76
N PRO A 33 30.03 34.06 -9.58
CA PRO A 33 30.96 35.14 -9.92
C PRO A 33 30.32 36.09 -10.94
N PHE A 34 29.42 36.96 -10.46
CA PHE A 34 28.67 37.90 -11.31
C PHE A 34 29.60 38.88 -12.02
N SER A 35 29.44 39.00 -13.34
CA SER A 35 30.04 40.08 -14.14
C SER A 35 29.19 41.36 -14.05
N GLU A 36 29.72 42.50 -14.52
CA GLU A 36 28.94 43.74 -14.61
C GLU A 36 27.66 43.58 -15.45
N ARG A 37 27.72 42.76 -16.51
CA ARG A 37 26.54 42.41 -17.31
C ARG A 37 25.51 41.65 -16.50
N ASP A 38 25.95 40.67 -15.69
CA ASP A 38 25.04 39.90 -14.83
C ASP A 38 24.38 40.80 -13.78
N LEU A 39 25.14 41.73 -13.20
CA LEU A 39 24.63 42.73 -12.27
C LEU A 39 23.61 43.66 -12.92
N GLY A 40 23.83 44.05 -14.19
CA GLY A 40 22.85 44.78 -15.00
C GLY A 40 21.54 44.00 -15.15
N VAL A 41 21.61 42.74 -15.56
CA VAL A 41 20.42 41.85 -15.68
C VAL A 41 19.67 41.71 -14.36
N ILE A 42 20.39 41.59 -13.24
CA ILE A 42 19.79 41.50 -11.91
C ILE A 42 19.03 42.79 -11.57
N LYS A 43 19.67 43.96 -11.76
CA LYS A 43 19.08 45.27 -11.47
C LYS A 43 17.88 45.59 -12.37
N ASP A 44 17.95 45.23 -13.65
CA ASP A 44 16.84 45.41 -14.59
C ASP A 44 15.63 44.55 -14.22
N PHE A 45 15.85 43.40 -13.57
CA PHE A 45 14.78 42.51 -13.15
C PHE A 45 14.06 43.01 -11.88
N GLY A 46 14.78 43.64 -10.96
CA GLY A 46 14.27 44.25 -9.72
C GLY A 46 15.38 44.73 -8.79
N GLU A 47 15.02 45.40 -7.70
CA GLU A 47 15.99 45.92 -6.73
C GLU A 47 16.54 44.78 -5.84
N PRO A 48 17.84 44.43 -5.88
CA PRO A 48 18.39 43.38 -5.04
C PRO A 48 18.41 43.82 -3.57
N VAL A 49 17.63 43.15 -2.72
CA VAL A 49 17.54 43.43 -1.28
C VAL A 49 18.01 42.26 -0.43
N TRP A 50 17.85 41.02 -0.93
CA TRP A 50 18.37 39.83 -0.24
C TRP A 50 19.22 38.95 -1.15
N LEU A 51 20.36 38.51 -0.62
CA LEU A 51 21.15 37.40 -1.15
C LEU A 51 20.97 36.21 -0.21
N VAL A 52 20.69 35.02 -0.75
CA VAL A 52 20.36 33.82 0.03
C VAL A 52 21.21 32.66 -0.45
N ASP A 53 21.95 32.02 0.46
CA ASP A 53 22.45 30.67 0.25
C ASP A 53 21.74 29.73 1.20
N ALA A 54 20.98 28.79 0.67
CA ALA A 54 20.00 28.03 1.45
C ALA A 54 20.53 26.71 2.03
N THR A 55 21.84 26.45 1.98
CA THR A 55 22.45 25.21 2.48
C THR A 55 23.93 25.42 2.82
N LEU A 56 24.47 24.60 3.74
CA LEU A 56 25.87 24.67 4.16
C LEU A 56 26.86 24.10 3.14
N MET A 57 26.41 23.38 2.12
CA MET A 57 27.29 22.77 1.09
C MET A 57 27.43 23.60 -0.19
N HIS A 58 26.84 24.79 -0.21
CA HIS A 58 26.66 25.59 -1.42
C HIS A 58 27.42 26.93 -1.38
N ASP A 59 28.66 26.91 -0.91
CA ASP A 59 29.45 28.12 -0.63
C ASP A 59 30.53 28.46 -1.67
N THR A 60 30.69 27.62 -2.70
CA THR A 60 31.80 27.69 -3.66
C THR A 60 32.00 29.09 -4.28
N PHE A 61 30.90 29.83 -4.51
CA PHE A 61 30.95 31.18 -5.04
C PHE A 61 30.52 32.26 -4.04
N ALA A 62 30.23 31.92 -2.78
CA ALA A 62 29.68 32.84 -1.79
C ALA A 62 30.54 34.10 -1.60
N LYS A 63 31.88 33.94 -1.49
CA LYS A 63 32.80 35.09 -1.35
C LYS A 63 32.79 36.01 -2.58
N LYS A 64 32.83 35.41 -3.78
CA LYS A 64 32.84 36.16 -5.05
C LYS A 64 31.50 36.84 -5.32
N GLY A 65 30.39 36.15 -5.07
CA GLY A 65 29.04 36.68 -5.19
C GLY A 65 28.79 37.83 -4.22
N ARG A 66 29.19 37.67 -2.95
CA ARG A 66 29.09 38.75 -1.95
C ARG A 66 29.92 39.97 -2.31
N ALA A 67 31.14 39.77 -2.84
CA ALA A 67 31.99 40.88 -3.26
C ALA A 67 31.41 41.64 -4.48
N ALA A 68 30.78 40.92 -5.41
CA ALA A 68 30.18 41.52 -6.60
C ALA A 68 28.82 42.20 -6.32
N LEU A 69 28.03 41.64 -5.40
CA LEU A 69 26.69 42.11 -5.06
C LEU A 69 26.66 42.71 -3.64
N ILE A 70 27.17 43.94 -3.54
CA ILE A 70 27.24 44.73 -2.31
C ILE A 70 25.89 45.42 -2.08
N GLY A 71 25.43 45.46 -0.82
CA GLY A 71 24.18 46.13 -0.44
C GLY A 71 23.13 45.19 0.17
N PRO A 72 22.70 44.13 -0.54
CA PRO A 72 21.68 43.21 -0.03
C PRO A 72 22.02 42.60 1.33
N SER A 73 20.99 42.35 2.14
CA SER A 73 21.11 41.52 3.33
C SER A 73 21.43 40.08 2.94
N TYR A 74 22.49 39.50 3.52
CA TYR A 74 22.90 38.13 3.21
C TYR A 74 22.30 37.17 4.24
N LEU A 75 21.36 36.34 3.81
CA LEU A 75 20.68 35.34 4.64
C LEU A 75 21.23 33.94 4.34
N ALA A 76 21.44 33.15 5.40
CA ALA A 76 21.85 31.76 5.26
C ALA A 76 21.40 30.90 6.47
N PRO A 77 21.44 29.57 6.36
CA PRO A 77 21.22 28.67 7.49
C PRO A 77 22.23 28.88 8.61
N ASP A 78 21.81 28.54 9.83
CA ASP A 78 22.70 28.54 10.99
C ASP A 78 23.93 27.67 10.73
N GLY A 79 25.11 28.23 11.03
CA GLY A 79 26.41 27.61 10.79
C GLY A 79 27.11 28.05 9.50
N PHE A 80 26.44 28.74 8.58
CA PHE A 80 27.04 29.16 7.30
C PHE A 80 28.19 30.16 7.49
N THR A 81 28.04 31.15 8.36
CA THR A 81 29.13 32.09 8.71
C THR A 81 30.34 31.36 9.28
N LYS A 82 30.13 30.34 10.12
CA LYS A 82 31.22 29.52 10.66
C LYS A 82 31.91 28.70 9.56
N ALA A 83 31.16 28.19 8.59
CA ALA A 83 31.70 27.40 7.50
C ALA A 83 32.51 28.24 6.48
N THR A 84 32.07 29.47 6.19
CA THR A 84 32.58 30.26 5.07
C THR A 84 33.43 31.48 5.48
N GLY A 85 33.28 31.93 6.72
CA GLY A 85 33.82 33.19 7.22
C GLY A 85 33.07 34.44 6.76
N ILE A 86 31.92 34.29 6.08
CA ILE A 86 31.13 35.42 5.58
C ILE A 86 30.03 35.76 6.59
N PRO A 87 29.92 37.01 7.07
CA PRO A 87 28.81 37.42 7.93
C PRO A 87 27.47 37.28 7.22
N THR A 88 26.54 36.55 7.84
CA THR A 88 25.17 36.33 7.36
C THR A 88 24.17 36.47 8.51
N ALA A 89 22.94 36.86 8.21
CA ALA A 89 21.81 36.78 9.12
C ALA A 89 21.06 35.45 8.92
N ALA A 90 20.27 35.06 9.92
CA ALA A 90 19.51 33.81 9.87
C ALA A 90 18.44 33.85 8.77
N LEU A 91 18.37 32.77 7.99
CA LEU A 91 17.33 32.59 6.97
C LEU A 91 15.98 32.17 7.58
N PHE A 92 15.97 31.62 8.80
CA PHE A 92 14.76 31.14 9.46
C PHE A 92 14.67 31.68 10.91
N PRO A 93 13.53 32.27 11.32
CA PRO A 93 12.34 32.58 10.50
C PRO A 93 12.65 33.59 9.39
N PRO A 94 11.93 33.55 8.25
CA PRO A 94 12.18 34.45 7.13
C PRO A 94 11.81 35.92 7.47
N PRO A 95 12.38 36.91 6.75
CA PRO A 95 12.00 38.31 6.91
C PRO A 95 10.48 38.52 6.79
N SER A 96 9.91 39.42 7.59
CA SER A 96 8.47 39.73 7.54
C SER A 96 8.02 40.26 6.19
N ASP A 97 8.92 40.90 5.44
CA ASP A 97 8.69 41.36 4.06
C ASP A 97 8.32 40.23 3.10
N TRP A 98 8.63 38.96 3.43
CA TRP A 98 8.32 37.81 2.59
C TRP A 98 6.94 37.20 2.90
N ALA A 99 6.25 37.70 3.93
CA ALA A 99 4.98 37.16 4.39
C ALA A 99 3.94 37.13 3.27
N GLY A 100 3.42 35.93 2.98
CA GLY A 100 2.44 35.72 1.91
C GLY A 100 3.02 35.74 0.48
N GLU A 101 4.34 35.87 0.33
CA GLU A 101 5.04 35.89 -0.97
C GLU A 101 6.03 34.72 -1.13
N ILE A 102 6.92 34.52 -0.15
CA ILE A 102 7.90 33.43 -0.14
C ILE A 102 7.78 32.66 1.18
N ASP A 103 7.43 31.38 1.08
CA ASP A 103 7.51 30.47 2.21
C ASP A 103 8.90 29.82 2.28
N VAL A 104 9.41 29.61 3.49
CA VAL A 104 10.69 28.92 3.74
C VAL A 104 10.44 27.70 4.59
N LEU A 105 10.93 26.54 4.15
CA LEU A 105 10.88 25.29 4.88
C LEU A 105 12.29 24.78 5.13
N ARG A 106 12.66 24.69 6.41
CA ARG A 106 13.88 23.98 6.79
C ARG A 106 13.69 22.49 6.55
N ILE A 107 14.67 21.87 5.89
CA ILE A 107 14.69 20.42 5.69
C ILE A 107 15.42 19.80 6.87
N ASP A 108 14.67 19.28 7.84
CA ASP A 108 15.24 18.64 9.01
C ASP A 108 15.87 17.27 8.68
N GLY A 109 16.71 16.76 9.58
CA GLY A 109 17.29 15.43 9.48
C GLY A 109 18.43 15.26 8.48
N ILE A 110 18.90 16.35 7.85
CA ILE A 110 20.09 16.38 6.98
C ILE A 110 21.20 17.26 7.54
N ARG A 111 22.46 16.86 7.33
CA ARG A 111 23.65 17.61 7.77
C ARG A 111 23.84 18.94 7.08
N THR A 112 23.30 19.09 5.87
CA THR A 112 23.53 20.28 5.05
C THR A 112 22.71 21.48 5.50
N ASN A 113 21.75 21.29 6.42
CA ASN A 113 20.84 22.33 6.91
C ASN A 113 20.17 23.10 5.75
N GLU A 114 19.67 22.35 4.75
CA GLU A 114 19.09 22.95 3.56
C GLU A 114 17.69 23.54 3.85
N HIS A 115 17.39 24.66 3.23
CA HIS A 115 16.09 25.33 3.28
C HIS A 115 15.51 25.43 1.88
N ALA A 116 14.27 24.99 1.72
CA ALA A 116 13.53 25.15 0.48
C ALA A 116 12.74 26.46 0.50
N LEU A 117 12.71 27.16 -0.65
CA LEU A 117 11.96 28.40 -0.82
C LEU A 117 10.80 28.16 -1.79
N PHE A 118 9.58 28.53 -1.40
CA PHE A 118 8.42 28.48 -2.28
C PHE A 118 7.90 29.89 -2.56
N HIS A 119 8.10 30.33 -3.80
CA HIS A 119 7.58 31.62 -4.27
C HIS A 119 6.16 31.43 -4.80
N ARG A 120 5.19 31.89 -4.00
CA ARG A 120 3.75 31.61 -4.19
C ARG A 120 3.24 32.13 -5.52
N ARG A 121 3.60 33.37 -5.88
CA ARG A 121 3.06 34.06 -7.07
C ARG A 121 3.37 33.32 -8.36
N SER A 122 4.55 32.72 -8.48
CA SER A 122 4.92 31.94 -9.67
C SER A 122 4.78 30.44 -9.50
N ARG A 123 4.26 29.99 -8.34
CA ARG A 123 4.19 28.58 -7.95
C ARG A 123 5.51 27.85 -8.19
N THR A 124 6.62 28.47 -7.77
CA THR A 124 7.97 27.95 -8.00
C THR A 124 8.59 27.49 -6.71
N LEU A 125 8.91 26.20 -6.64
CA LEU A 125 9.78 25.65 -5.62
C LEU A 125 11.25 25.83 -6.04
N VAL A 126 12.06 26.37 -5.14
CA VAL A 126 13.50 26.55 -5.30
C VAL A 126 14.20 25.73 -4.22
N VAL A 127 15.11 24.88 -4.66
CA VAL A 127 15.95 24.04 -3.80
C VAL A 127 17.41 24.24 -4.17
N ALA A 128 18.31 23.97 -3.23
CA ALA A 128 19.73 23.92 -3.50
C ALA A 128 20.10 22.49 -3.93
N ASP A 129 20.89 21.77 -3.13
CA ASP A 129 21.50 20.50 -3.51
C ASP A 129 20.63 19.28 -3.14
N LEU A 130 19.39 19.50 -2.70
CA LEU A 130 18.43 18.43 -2.42
C LEU A 130 18.07 17.63 -3.68
N PHE A 131 17.90 18.30 -4.82
CA PHE A 131 17.59 17.68 -6.11
C PHE A 131 18.61 18.07 -7.18
N PHE A 132 18.99 17.09 -8.00
CA PHE A 132 19.86 17.31 -9.16
C PHE A 132 19.09 17.07 -10.45
N SER A 133 19.42 17.80 -11.53
CA SER A 133 18.78 17.67 -12.84
C SER A 133 19.79 17.80 -13.98
N PHE A 134 20.49 16.72 -14.30
CA PHE A 134 21.53 16.71 -15.34
C PHE A 134 20.96 16.43 -16.74
N PRO A 135 21.56 17.04 -17.79
CA PRO A 135 21.09 16.91 -19.17
C PRO A 135 21.15 15.46 -19.67
N ARG A 136 20.10 15.00 -20.37
CA ARG A 136 20.01 13.62 -20.89
C ARG A 136 21.10 13.29 -21.90
N GLN A 137 21.54 14.30 -22.64
CA GLN A 137 22.61 14.28 -23.64
C GLN A 137 24.01 14.18 -23.05
N MET A 138 24.17 14.19 -21.72
CA MET A 138 25.46 13.95 -21.06
C MET A 138 26.02 12.58 -21.45
N ARG A 139 27.29 12.55 -21.88
CA ARG A 139 28.03 11.36 -22.36
C ARG A 139 29.36 11.21 -21.61
N GLY A 140 30.02 10.06 -21.77
CA GLY A 140 31.37 9.81 -21.25
C GLY A 140 31.46 9.81 -19.72
N TRP A 141 32.61 10.29 -19.21
CA TRP A 141 32.94 10.32 -17.78
C TRP A 141 31.87 10.98 -16.90
N PRO A 142 31.35 12.19 -17.23
CA PRO A 142 30.27 12.81 -16.44
C PRO A 142 29.03 11.93 -16.31
N ARG A 143 28.60 11.28 -17.39
CA ARG A 143 27.44 10.38 -17.37
C ARG A 143 27.70 9.17 -16.49
N PHE A 144 28.90 8.58 -16.62
CA PHE A 144 29.30 7.45 -15.79
C PHE A 144 29.28 7.81 -14.31
N PHE A 145 29.92 8.93 -13.95
CA PHE A 145 29.99 9.41 -12.58
C PHE A 145 28.59 9.66 -12.00
N VAL A 146 27.73 10.41 -12.70
CA VAL A 146 26.37 10.70 -12.20
C VAL A 146 25.53 9.43 -12.06
N ARG A 147 25.60 8.50 -13.03
CA ARG A 147 24.79 7.27 -12.99
C ARG A 147 25.28 6.25 -11.98
N HIS A 148 26.59 6.09 -11.83
CA HIS A 148 27.18 4.97 -11.08
C HIS A 148 27.82 5.39 -9.76
N ILE A 149 28.42 6.58 -9.68
CA ILE A 149 29.02 7.09 -8.43
C ILE A 149 27.99 7.87 -7.61
N MET A 150 27.32 8.86 -8.21
CA MET A 150 26.18 9.54 -7.54
C MET A 150 24.90 8.67 -7.52
N ARG A 151 24.91 7.53 -8.24
CA ARG A 151 23.80 6.57 -8.31
C ARG A 151 22.48 7.23 -8.72
N LEU A 152 22.51 8.08 -9.75
CA LEU A 152 21.36 8.81 -10.29
C LEU A 152 21.04 8.33 -11.72
N PRO A 153 20.42 7.14 -11.90
CA PRO A 153 20.29 6.48 -13.21
C PRO A 153 19.34 7.21 -14.17
N ARG A 154 18.49 8.10 -13.68
CA ARG A 154 17.63 8.96 -14.52
C ARG A 154 18.24 10.34 -14.76
N LEU A 155 19.46 10.57 -14.29
CA LEU A 155 20.14 11.88 -14.31
C LEU A 155 19.37 12.98 -13.57
N PHE A 156 18.35 12.61 -12.80
CA PHE A 156 17.48 13.51 -12.07
C PHE A 156 17.04 12.89 -10.74
N GLY A 157 16.90 13.70 -9.68
CA GLY A 157 16.39 13.32 -8.36
C GLY A 157 17.40 13.52 -7.22
N VAL A 158 17.08 12.96 -6.03
CA VAL A 158 18.00 12.93 -4.88
C VAL A 158 19.03 11.82 -5.05
N SER A 159 20.32 12.18 -5.12
CA SER A 159 21.43 11.23 -5.23
C SER A 159 21.39 10.18 -4.10
N VAL A 160 21.54 8.89 -4.43
CA VAL A 160 21.57 7.81 -3.40
C VAL A 160 22.80 7.98 -2.51
N PHE A 161 23.90 8.46 -3.08
CA PHE A 161 25.11 8.76 -2.33
C PHE A 161 24.90 9.92 -1.36
N PHE A 162 24.25 11.00 -1.83
CA PHE A 162 23.85 12.13 -0.98
C PHE A 162 22.95 11.66 0.18
N ARG A 163 21.93 10.84 -0.11
CA ARG A 163 21.05 10.24 0.91
C ARG A 163 21.81 9.49 2.00
N ARG A 164 22.79 8.67 1.63
CA ARG A 164 23.55 7.84 2.58
C ARG A 164 24.49 8.64 3.49
N LEU A 165 25.04 9.74 3.00
CA LEU A 165 26.03 10.51 3.76
C LEU A 165 25.42 11.68 4.54
N MET A 166 24.38 12.30 4.00
CA MET A 166 23.84 13.57 4.50
C MET A 166 22.63 13.39 5.42
N ILE A 167 21.79 12.38 5.22
CA ILE A 167 20.64 12.12 6.09
C ILE A 167 21.12 11.45 7.38
N ARG A 168 20.78 12.04 8.53
CA ARG A 168 21.11 11.56 9.89
C ARG A 168 19.89 11.14 10.67
N ASP A 169 18.77 11.84 10.47
CA ASP A 169 17.48 11.48 11.00
C ASP A 169 16.52 11.31 9.81
N LYS A 170 16.22 10.05 9.50
CA LYS A 170 15.34 9.71 8.38
C LYS A 170 13.90 10.16 8.63
N GLN A 171 13.41 10.11 9.87
CA GLN A 171 12.03 10.47 10.17
C GLN A 171 11.81 11.98 10.04
N ALA A 172 12.73 12.79 10.59
CA ALA A 172 12.68 14.24 10.45
C ALA A 172 12.82 14.70 8.99
N PHE A 173 13.70 14.04 8.23
CA PHE A 173 13.82 14.28 6.80
C PHE A 173 12.52 13.96 6.06
N MET A 174 11.89 12.81 6.34
CA MET A 174 10.64 12.44 5.69
C MET A 174 9.48 13.38 6.05
N ARG A 175 9.39 13.86 7.30
CA ARG A 175 8.42 14.89 7.67
C ARG A 175 8.61 16.17 6.85
N SER A 176 9.86 16.60 6.70
CA SER A 176 10.20 17.78 5.90
C SER A 176 9.89 17.59 4.42
N MET A 177 10.21 16.43 3.85
CA MET A 177 9.88 16.14 2.45
C MET A 177 8.37 16.06 2.21
N ASN A 178 7.61 15.51 3.15
CA ASN A 178 6.15 15.48 3.06
C ASN A 178 5.54 16.88 3.17
N ALA A 179 6.07 17.74 4.04
CA ALA A 179 5.65 19.14 4.12
C ALA A 179 5.99 19.90 2.82
N LEU A 180 7.19 19.69 2.29
CA LEU A 180 7.64 20.28 1.03
C LEU A 180 6.73 19.92 -0.15
N LEU A 181 6.37 18.64 -0.26
CA LEU A 181 5.55 18.13 -1.36
C LEU A 181 4.06 18.48 -1.25
N ARG A 182 3.61 19.03 -0.11
CA ARG A 182 2.25 19.59 0.04
C ARG A 182 2.14 21.00 -0.53
N TRP A 183 3.25 21.67 -0.80
CA TRP A 183 3.21 22.95 -1.48
C TRP A 183 2.77 22.79 -2.91
N ASP A 184 1.92 23.71 -3.35
CA ASP A 184 1.25 23.66 -4.63
C ASP A 184 2.08 24.35 -5.74
N PHE A 185 3.26 23.79 -6.01
CA PHE A 185 4.21 24.31 -6.99
C PHE A 185 4.05 23.63 -8.36
N GLU A 186 4.20 24.40 -9.43
CA GLU A 186 4.18 23.93 -10.82
C GLU A 186 5.59 23.85 -11.43
N ARG A 187 6.54 24.55 -10.81
CA ARG A 187 7.93 24.71 -11.26
C ARG A 187 8.91 24.29 -10.17
N LEU A 188 9.98 23.59 -10.55
CA LEU A 188 11.10 23.25 -9.66
C LEU A 188 12.40 23.81 -10.22
N ILE A 189 13.03 24.73 -9.50
CA ILE A 189 14.37 25.20 -9.82
C ILE A 189 15.36 24.52 -8.86
N VAL A 190 16.29 23.78 -9.46
CA VAL A 190 17.39 23.12 -8.75
C VAL A 190 18.69 23.91 -8.88
N ALA A 191 19.60 23.69 -7.94
CA ALA A 191 20.96 24.20 -7.95
C ALA A 191 21.75 23.95 -9.24
N HIS A 192 21.51 22.81 -9.89
CA HIS A 192 22.38 22.25 -10.91
C HIS A 192 21.64 21.94 -12.20
N TRP A 193 22.12 22.52 -13.31
CA TRP A 193 21.66 22.26 -14.68
C TRP A 193 20.21 22.70 -14.98
N GLU A 194 19.32 21.81 -15.39
CA GLU A 194 18.06 22.18 -16.06
C GLU A 194 16.91 22.27 -15.04
N PRO A 195 16.31 23.46 -14.82
CA PRO A 195 15.08 23.58 -14.06
C PRO A 195 13.93 22.81 -14.71
N ILE A 196 12.94 22.39 -13.91
CA ILE A 196 11.67 21.87 -14.41
C ILE A 196 10.69 23.04 -14.54
N GLU A 197 10.39 23.42 -15.77
CA GLU A 197 9.58 24.61 -16.06
C GLU A 197 8.06 24.36 -16.06
N LYS A 198 7.60 23.11 -16.20
CA LYS A 198 6.18 22.72 -16.17
C LYS A 198 5.97 21.31 -15.60
N ASP A 199 4.81 21.12 -14.98
CA ASP A 199 4.35 19.86 -14.37
C ASP A 199 5.35 19.28 -13.37
N ALA A 200 5.98 20.13 -12.56
CA ALA A 200 6.80 19.68 -11.44
C ALA A 200 5.91 19.08 -10.34
N THR A 201 5.32 17.91 -10.60
CA THR A 201 4.50 17.18 -9.62
C THR A 201 5.39 16.26 -8.76
N SER A 202 4.89 15.87 -7.59
CA SER A 202 5.53 14.88 -6.71
C SER A 202 5.90 13.59 -7.45
N GLU A 203 5.07 13.18 -8.42
CA GLU A 203 5.26 12.00 -9.28
C GLU A 203 6.45 12.15 -10.23
N LYS A 204 6.61 13.32 -10.89
CA LYS A 204 7.69 13.58 -11.86
C LYS A 204 9.05 13.82 -11.19
N ILE A 205 9.05 14.30 -9.95
CA ILE A 205 10.25 14.56 -9.14
C ILE A 205 10.98 13.25 -8.74
N GLY A 206 10.48 12.09 -9.17
CA GLY A 206 11.14 10.81 -8.99
C GLY A 206 11.18 10.37 -7.53
N MET A 207 10.50 11.10 -6.65
CA MET A 207 10.01 10.63 -5.37
C MET A 207 8.70 9.88 -5.60
N ASP A 208 8.79 8.85 -6.43
CA ASP A 208 7.77 7.82 -6.44
C ASP A 208 7.74 7.25 -5.01
N LYS A 209 6.64 7.55 -4.28
CA LYS A 209 6.37 7.02 -2.94
C LYS A 209 6.64 5.50 -2.89
N ARG A 210 6.50 4.82 -4.05
CA ARG A 210 6.65 3.38 -4.24
C ARG A 210 8.07 2.89 -4.49
N ARG A 211 9.03 3.70 -4.96
CA ARG A 211 10.42 3.22 -5.22
C ARG A 211 11.36 3.29 -4.03
N TYR A 212 11.04 4.11 -3.03
CA TYR A 212 11.70 4.06 -1.73
C TYR A 212 11.23 2.86 -0.88
N TRP A 213 10.15 2.23 -1.30
CA TRP A 213 9.42 1.18 -0.58
C TRP A 213 8.85 0.12 -1.52
N ALA A 214 9.60 -0.28 -2.56
CA ALA A 214 9.17 -1.28 -3.53
C ALA A 214 9.19 -2.72 -2.94
N GLY A 215 8.55 -2.88 -1.79
CA GLY A 215 8.30 -4.15 -1.11
C GLY A 215 7.10 -4.07 -0.14
N LEU A 216 6.19 -3.09 -0.28
CA LEU A 216 5.16 -2.87 0.74
C LEU A 216 3.83 -2.33 0.17
N THR A 217 3.26 -2.91 -0.89
CA THR A 217 1.93 -2.48 -1.39
C THR A 217 1.02 -3.59 -1.95
N VAL A 218 1.27 -4.87 -1.64
CA VAL A 218 0.27 -5.96 -1.85
C VAL A 218 0.01 -6.77 -0.57
N VAL A 219 0.53 -6.32 0.57
CA VAL A 219 0.61 -7.14 1.80
C VAL A 219 -0.36 -6.66 2.89
N TYR A 220 -1.06 -5.53 2.71
CA TYR A 220 -1.85 -4.91 3.80
C TYR A 220 -3.30 -5.39 3.96
N VAL A 221 -3.83 -6.21 3.05
CA VAL A 221 -5.16 -6.81 3.26
C VAL A 221 -5.06 -8.26 3.74
N LEU A 222 -3.94 -8.97 3.53
CA LEU A 222 -3.92 -10.44 3.70
C LEU A 222 -2.71 -11.06 4.40
N LEU A 223 -1.69 -10.27 4.78
CA LEU A 223 -0.48 -10.78 5.44
C LEU A 223 -0.36 -10.25 6.88
N GLY A 224 -1.29 -10.70 7.72
CA GLY A 224 -1.20 -10.64 9.19
C GLY A 224 0.02 -11.38 9.79
N PHE A 225 0.93 -11.89 8.96
CA PHE A 225 2.17 -12.53 9.41
C PHE A 225 3.43 -11.65 9.29
N ALA A 226 3.52 -10.75 8.30
CA ALA A 226 4.75 -9.96 8.07
C ALA A 226 4.69 -8.51 8.59
N LEU A 227 3.50 -7.94 8.75
CA LEU A 227 3.34 -6.50 9.00
C LEU A 227 2.88 -6.11 10.39
N ALA A 228 2.50 -7.09 11.23
CA ALA A 228 2.13 -6.86 12.63
C ALA A 228 3.33 -6.54 13.56
N LEU A 229 4.55 -6.37 13.04
CA LEU A 229 5.70 -5.91 13.82
C LEU A 229 6.52 -4.78 13.16
N ALA A 230 6.35 -4.48 11.87
CA ALA A 230 7.08 -3.38 11.25
C ALA A 230 6.46 -1.99 11.53
N HIS A 231 5.24 -1.94 12.06
CA HIS A 231 4.63 -0.69 12.54
C HIS A 231 5.01 -0.33 13.99
N ALA A 232 5.81 -1.17 14.67
CA ALA A 232 6.25 -0.94 16.05
C ALA A 232 7.76 -1.13 16.27
N ALA A 233 8.54 -1.47 15.23
CA ALA A 233 9.98 -1.61 15.34
C ALA A 233 10.69 -0.45 14.63
N ASP A 234 11.61 0.19 15.34
CA ASP A 234 12.52 1.23 14.80
C ASP A 234 13.45 0.69 13.69
N ASP A 235 13.47 -0.63 13.48
CA ASP A 235 14.26 -1.36 12.48
C ASP A 235 13.42 -2.44 11.74
N PRO A 236 13.08 -2.23 10.44
CA PRO A 236 12.34 -3.19 9.63
C PRO A 236 13.02 -4.56 9.46
N ASP A 237 14.35 -4.59 9.42
CA ASP A 237 15.09 -5.86 9.27
C ASP A 237 15.01 -6.68 10.55
N ALA A 238 15.02 -6.02 11.72
CA ALA A 238 14.80 -6.68 13.01
C ALA A 238 13.38 -7.27 13.11
N ALA A 239 12.35 -6.54 12.67
CA ALA A 239 10.98 -7.05 12.63
C ALA A 239 10.81 -8.25 11.66
N ALA A 240 11.48 -8.20 10.51
CA ALA A 240 11.51 -9.31 9.56
C ALA A 240 12.22 -10.53 10.16
N ARG A 241 13.34 -10.35 10.86
CA ARG A 241 14.05 -11.44 11.57
C ARG A 241 13.21 -12.05 12.69
N ALA A 242 12.54 -11.24 13.51
CA ALA A 242 11.61 -11.76 14.54
C ALA A 242 10.44 -12.53 13.93
N THR A 243 9.97 -12.14 12.73
CA THR A 243 8.97 -12.89 11.99
C THR A 243 9.52 -14.22 11.46
N LEU A 244 10.73 -14.20 10.91
CA LEU A 244 11.44 -15.39 10.46
C LEU A 244 11.60 -16.42 11.57
N GLU A 245 12.04 -16.00 12.76
CA GLU A 245 12.19 -16.87 13.94
C GLU A 245 10.88 -17.54 14.35
N ARG A 246 9.77 -16.79 14.35
CA ARG A 246 8.43 -17.35 14.66
C ARG A 246 7.97 -18.37 13.61
N ILE A 247 8.18 -18.09 12.32
CA ILE A 247 7.85 -19.04 11.25
C ILE A 247 8.70 -20.31 11.42
N GLN A 248 9.99 -20.17 11.71
CA GLN A 248 10.89 -21.31 11.93
C GLN A 248 10.51 -22.13 13.16
N ALA A 249 10.05 -21.50 14.25
CA ALA A 249 9.51 -22.21 15.41
C ALA A 249 8.28 -23.05 15.02
N LEU A 250 7.32 -22.45 14.31
CA LEU A 250 6.14 -23.17 13.81
C LEU A 250 6.51 -24.29 12.83
N ARG A 251 7.56 -24.13 12.03
CA ARG A 251 8.05 -25.20 11.14
C ARG A 251 8.67 -26.37 11.89
N LYS A 252 9.20 -26.17 13.10
CA LYS A 252 9.65 -27.29 13.94
C LYS A 252 8.46 -28.13 14.42
N GLU A 253 7.35 -27.47 14.74
CA GLU A 253 6.10 -28.13 15.15
C GLU A 253 5.34 -28.73 13.97
N ARG A 254 5.41 -28.09 12.80
CA ARG A 254 4.71 -28.46 11.56
C ARG A 254 5.69 -28.53 10.38
N PRO A 255 6.63 -29.49 10.36
CA PRO A 255 7.69 -29.55 9.34
C PRO A 255 7.16 -29.78 7.92
N GLY A 256 5.99 -30.40 7.80
CA GLY A 256 5.32 -30.61 6.53
C GLY A 256 4.37 -29.49 6.09
N ASP A 257 4.20 -28.39 6.82
CA ASP A 257 3.30 -27.31 6.39
C ASP A 257 3.93 -26.46 5.28
N GLY A 258 3.48 -26.67 4.04
CA GLY A 258 3.98 -25.93 2.87
C GLY A 258 3.73 -24.42 2.95
N THR A 259 2.65 -23.99 3.63
CA THR A 259 2.33 -22.56 3.81
C THR A 259 3.46 -21.85 4.57
N LEU A 260 4.01 -22.51 5.60
CA LEU A 260 5.10 -21.94 6.39
C LEU A 260 6.41 -21.88 5.59
N VAL A 261 6.68 -22.85 4.73
CA VAL A 261 7.83 -22.81 3.80
C VAL A 261 7.69 -21.62 2.83
N PHE A 262 6.49 -21.40 2.29
CA PHE A 262 6.20 -20.29 1.39
C PHE A 262 6.39 -18.93 2.08
N TYR A 263 5.84 -18.77 3.29
CA TYR A 263 6.01 -17.54 4.07
C TYR A 263 7.44 -17.31 4.54
N GLU A 264 8.19 -18.36 4.89
CA GLU A 264 9.61 -18.21 5.19
C GLU A 264 10.37 -17.68 3.96
N SER A 265 10.09 -18.25 2.78
CA SER A 265 10.69 -17.82 1.51
C SER A 265 10.40 -16.35 1.23
N LEU A 266 9.17 -15.89 1.50
CA LEU A 266 8.77 -14.50 1.35
C LEU A 266 9.57 -13.56 2.28
N VAL A 267 9.65 -13.88 3.57
CA VAL A 267 10.38 -13.06 4.56
C VAL A 267 11.87 -12.99 4.22
N ARG A 268 12.46 -14.12 3.83
CA ARG A 268 13.87 -14.19 3.40
C ARG A 268 14.13 -13.39 2.13
N THR A 269 13.18 -13.36 1.19
CA THR A 269 13.26 -12.48 0.01
C THR A 269 13.33 -11.02 0.44
N GLY A 270 12.49 -10.59 1.39
CA GLY A 270 12.51 -9.24 1.96
C GLY A 270 13.83 -8.89 2.65
N LEU A 271 14.48 -9.85 3.29
CA LEU A 271 15.83 -9.72 3.89
C LEU A 271 16.97 -9.76 2.86
N GLY A 272 16.68 -9.96 1.56
CA GLY A 272 17.68 -10.08 0.50
C GLY A 272 18.43 -11.41 0.48
N GLU A 273 17.92 -12.44 1.16
CA GLU A 273 18.54 -13.76 1.28
C GLU A 273 18.17 -14.64 0.07
N ARG A 274 18.85 -14.40 -1.06
CA ARG A 274 18.59 -15.09 -2.33
C ARG A 274 18.64 -16.62 -2.22
N GLN A 275 19.81 -17.20 -1.91
CA GLN A 275 19.99 -18.66 -1.98
C GLN A 275 19.07 -19.42 -1.00
N PRO A 276 18.95 -19.01 0.28
CA PRO A 276 18.02 -19.65 1.21
C PRO A 276 16.56 -19.62 0.71
N THR A 277 16.14 -18.54 0.07
CA THR A 277 14.81 -18.45 -0.54
C THR A 277 14.62 -19.49 -1.62
N LEU A 278 15.56 -19.60 -2.57
CA LEU A 278 15.46 -20.55 -3.67
C LEU A 278 15.48 -22.00 -3.18
N ASP A 279 16.30 -22.30 -2.18
CA ASP A 279 16.37 -23.63 -1.58
C ASP A 279 15.05 -24.02 -0.92
N LEU A 280 14.41 -23.10 -0.18
CA LEU A 280 13.09 -23.33 0.41
C LEU A 280 12.01 -23.55 -0.66
N LEU A 281 11.95 -22.72 -1.68
CA LEU A 281 10.96 -22.87 -2.76
C LEU A 281 11.11 -24.21 -3.49
N ARG A 282 12.34 -24.73 -3.67
CA ARG A 282 12.55 -26.07 -4.23
C ARG A 282 11.93 -27.19 -3.41
N THR A 283 11.86 -27.04 -2.08
CA THR A 283 11.24 -28.07 -1.22
C THR A 283 9.73 -28.18 -1.40
N LEU A 284 9.09 -27.21 -2.07
CA LEU A 284 7.68 -27.27 -2.43
C LEU A 284 7.42 -28.13 -3.68
N LYS A 285 8.44 -28.36 -4.50
CA LYS A 285 8.34 -29.12 -5.75
C LYS A 285 7.94 -30.58 -5.49
N GLY A 286 7.09 -31.11 -6.36
CA GLY A 286 6.55 -32.47 -6.33
C GLY A 286 5.38 -32.65 -5.36
N ARG A 287 5.03 -31.60 -4.60
CA ARG A 287 3.99 -31.66 -3.58
C ARG A 287 2.62 -31.18 -4.06
N LYS A 288 2.54 -30.51 -5.23
CA LYS A 288 1.28 -30.06 -5.86
C LYS A 288 0.35 -29.28 -4.93
N LEU A 289 0.93 -28.34 -4.17
CA LEU A 289 0.20 -27.60 -3.13
C LEU A 289 -0.51 -26.35 -3.63
N GLY A 290 -0.28 -25.96 -4.88
CA GLY A 290 -0.53 -24.62 -5.41
C GLY A 290 0.00 -23.55 -4.49
N LEU A 291 1.32 -23.55 -4.33
CA LEU A 291 2.07 -22.49 -3.66
C LEU A 291 3.05 -21.91 -4.68
N ILE A 292 2.57 -20.94 -5.45
CA ILE A 292 3.31 -20.36 -6.58
C ILE A 292 3.56 -18.88 -6.28
N PRO A 293 4.82 -18.43 -6.25
CA PRO A 293 5.13 -17.01 -6.13
C PRO A 293 4.45 -16.17 -7.21
N VAL A 294 3.66 -15.17 -6.82
CA VAL A 294 2.99 -14.23 -7.73
C VAL A 294 3.75 -12.91 -7.75
N ARG A 295 3.59 -12.13 -8.83
CA ARG A 295 4.20 -10.81 -8.91
C ARG A 295 3.51 -9.87 -7.91
N ASP A 296 4.26 -8.89 -7.42
CA ASP A 296 3.80 -7.85 -6.53
C ASP A 296 3.46 -8.36 -5.11
N THR A 297 3.46 -9.67 -4.85
CA THR A 297 3.23 -10.28 -3.53
C THR A 297 4.49 -10.40 -2.64
N GLY A 298 5.57 -9.67 -2.93
CA GLY A 298 6.78 -9.59 -2.10
C GLY A 298 8.00 -10.36 -2.63
N PHE A 299 7.91 -10.96 -3.82
CA PHE A 299 9.03 -11.62 -4.49
C PHE A 299 9.74 -10.71 -5.53
N GLU A 300 9.42 -9.41 -5.55
CA GLU A 300 9.93 -8.44 -6.54
C GLU A 300 11.47 -8.41 -6.64
N PRO A 301 12.23 -8.49 -5.53
CA PRO A 301 13.70 -8.51 -5.60
C PRO A 301 14.27 -9.67 -6.43
N LEU A 302 13.56 -10.79 -6.50
CA LEU A 302 13.94 -12.00 -7.24
C LEU A 302 13.19 -12.15 -8.56
N TRP A 303 12.27 -11.23 -8.89
CA TRP A 303 11.33 -11.45 -10.00
C TRP A 303 12.00 -11.62 -11.37
N ASN A 304 13.19 -11.06 -11.58
CA ASN A 304 13.93 -11.22 -12.84
C ASN A 304 15.08 -12.25 -12.74
N ASP A 305 15.21 -12.94 -11.61
CA ASP A 305 16.23 -13.96 -11.41
C ASP A 305 15.89 -15.24 -12.20
N PRO A 306 16.79 -15.74 -13.08
CA PRO A 306 16.49 -16.89 -13.93
C PRO A 306 16.19 -18.19 -13.18
N GLU A 307 16.86 -18.40 -12.04
CA GLU A 307 16.71 -19.60 -11.21
C GLU A 307 15.38 -19.55 -10.45
N PHE A 308 15.01 -18.37 -9.94
CA PHE A 308 13.68 -18.12 -9.39
C PHE A 308 12.58 -18.34 -10.43
N GLN A 309 12.74 -17.81 -11.66
CA GLN A 309 11.77 -18.03 -12.74
C GLN A 309 11.60 -19.51 -13.07
N LYS A 310 12.69 -20.27 -13.08
CA LYS A 310 12.67 -21.72 -13.30
C LYS A 310 11.88 -22.43 -12.20
N ILE A 311 12.17 -22.15 -10.93
CA ILE A 311 11.43 -22.77 -9.80
C ILE A 311 9.95 -22.38 -9.84
N ARG A 312 9.61 -21.11 -10.08
CA ARG A 312 8.22 -20.68 -10.20
C ARG A 312 7.51 -21.42 -11.34
N LYS A 313 8.15 -21.56 -12.50
CA LYS A 313 7.60 -22.30 -13.63
C LYS A 313 7.36 -23.77 -13.27
N GLU A 314 8.32 -24.43 -12.62
CA GLU A 314 8.16 -25.82 -12.19
C GLU A 314 6.99 -26.00 -11.21
N LEU A 315 6.82 -25.09 -10.26
CA LEU A 315 5.67 -25.09 -9.33
C LEU A 315 4.34 -24.82 -10.05
N ALA A 316 4.34 -23.95 -11.06
CA ALA A 316 3.15 -23.67 -11.86
C ALA A 316 2.74 -24.84 -12.76
N ASP A 317 3.73 -25.54 -13.34
CA ASP A 317 3.51 -26.71 -14.21
C ASP A 317 2.96 -27.93 -13.42
N GLU A 318 3.01 -27.91 -12.08
CA GLU A 318 2.41 -28.94 -11.21
C GLU A 318 0.91 -28.75 -10.97
N GLU A 319 0.37 -27.55 -11.19
CA GLU A 319 -1.04 -27.26 -10.94
C GLU A 319 -1.93 -27.84 -12.03
N GLU A 320 -3.02 -28.46 -11.60
CA GLU A 320 -4.05 -28.93 -12.51
C GLU A 320 -4.79 -27.74 -13.15
N LYS A 321 -5.04 -27.83 -14.46
CA LYS A 321 -5.93 -26.89 -15.13
C LYS A 321 -7.36 -27.43 -15.04
N THR A 322 -8.19 -26.77 -14.24
CA THR A 322 -9.63 -27.08 -14.16
C THR A 322 -10.34 -26.62 -15.43
N THR A 323 -11.53 -27.15 -15.68
CA THR A 323 -12.43 -26.59 -16.69
C THR A 323 -12.87 -25.19 -16.24
N ASP A 324 -12.90 -24.24 -17.17
CA ASP A 324 -13.29 -22.87 -16.85
C ASP A 324 -14.78 -22.82 -16.48
N SER A 325 -15.05 -22.38 -15.26
CA SER A 325 -16.39 -22.12 -14.75
C SER A 325 -17.05 -20.98 -15.53
N ARG A 326 -18.38 -20.99 -15.61
CA ARG A 326 -19.11 -19.99 -16.38
C ARG A 326 -19.07 -18.62 -15.70
N VAL A 327 -18.77 -17.57 -16.46
CA VAL A 327 -19.05 -16.18 -16.04
C VAL A 327 -20.57 -16.00 -15.92
N ALA A 328 -21.07 -15.79 -14.70
CA ALA A 328 -22.50 -15.64 -14.42
C ALA A 328 -23.02 -14.30 -14.94
N PHE A 329 -22.29 -13.22 -14.66
CA PHE A 329 -22.55 -11.86 -15.15
C PHE A 329 -21.29 -10.99 -15.02
N ARG A 330 -21.34 -9.80 -15.61
CA ARG A 330 -20.28 -8.78 -15.48
C ARG A 330 -20.85 -7.45 -15.02
N LEU A 331 -20.18 -6.84 -14.06
CA LEU A 331 -20.41 -5.46 -13.67
C LEU A 331 -19.75 -4.53 -14.66
N LYS A 332 -20.44 -3.44 -15.01
CA LYS A 332 -19.94 -2.50 -16.03
C LYS A 332 -18.93 -1.50 -15.50
N ASP A 333 -18.97 -1.19 -14.20
CA ASP A 333 -18.09 -0.21 -13.57
C ASP A 333 -16.81 -0.88 -13.08
N PRO A 334 -15.65 -0.68 -13.76
CA PRO A 334 -14.39 -1.30 -13.38
C PRO A 334 -13.75 -0.64 -12.15
N LYS A 335 -14.26 0.51 -11.70
CA LYS A 335 -13.71 1.27 -10.57
C LYS A 335 -14.40 0.96 -9.26
N LEU A 336 -15.25 -0.06 -9.21
CA LEU A 336 -15.86 -0.50 -7.96
C LEU A 336 -14.81 -1.04 -6.99
N ILE A 337 -13.80 -1.75 -7.49
CA ILE A 337 -12.89 -2.57 -6.67
C ILE A 337 -13.71 -3.38 -5.66
N PRO A 338 -14.55 -4.31 -6.16
CA PRO A 338 -15.52 -4.98 -5.33
C PRO A 338 -14.81 -5.94 -4.38
N GLU A 339 -15.27 -5.96 -3.13
CA GLU A 339 -14.83 -6.97 -2.17
C GLU A 339 -16.00 -7.85 -1.76
N GLY A 340 -16.92 -7.41 -0.89
CA GLY A 340 -18.00 -8.30 -0.45
C GLY A 340 -19.08 -8.58 -1.49
N ILE A 341 -19.65 -9.78 -1.44
CA ILE A 341 -20.85 -10.17 -2.20
C ILE A 341 -21.79 -11.00 -1.33
N ALA A 342 -23.09 -10.72 -1.42
CA ALA A 342 -24.14 -11.50 -0.78
C ALA A 342 -25.29 -11.77 -1.76
N TYR A 343 -26.02 -12.87 -1.55
CA TYR A 343 -27.13 -13.28 -2.41
C TYR A 343 -28.44 -13.33 -1.62
N ASP A 344 -29.45 -12.61 -2.10
CA ASP A 344 -30.81 -12.69 -1.58
C ASP A 344 -31.62 -13.72 -2.39
N PRO A 345 -31.94 -14.89 -1.81
CA PRO A 345 -32.66 -15.94 -2.52
C PRO A 345 -34.12 -15.59 -2.83
N LYS A 346 -34.75 -14.71 -2.05
CA LYS A 346 -36.14 -14.29 -2.24
C LYS A 346 -36.26 -13.32 -3.41
N GLY A 347 -35.32 -12.39 -3.51
CA GLY A 347 -35.25 -11.41 -4.59
C GLY A 347 -34.49 -11.85 -5.85
N ASP A 348 -33.84 -13.02 -5.83
CA ASP A 348 -32.95 -13.54 -6.89
C ASP A 348 -31.94 -12.50 -7.38
N ARG A 349 -31.27 -11.83 -6.43
CA ARG A 349 -30.39 -10.68 -6.66
C ARG A 349 -29.14 -10.73 -5.80
N PHE A 350 -28.09 -10.09 -6.26
CA PHE A 350 -26.80 -10.00 -5.56
C PHE A 350 -26.57 -8.58 -5.04
N PHE A 351 -25.97 -8.47 -3.86
CA PHE A 351 -25.43 -7.24 -3.30
C PHE A 351 -23.91 -7.30 -3.38
N ILE A 352 -23.29 -6.18 -3.74
CA ILE A 352 -21.84 -6.10 -3.91
C ILE A 352 -21.32 -4.84 -3.23
N GLY A 353 -20.33 -5.01 -2.36
CA GLY A 353 -19.63 -3.95 -1.65
C GLY A 353 -18.49 -3.39 -2.49
N SER A 354 -18.31 -2.07 -2.48
CA SER A 354 -17.22 -1.39 -3.17
C SER A 354 -16.22 -0.82 -2.18
N ILE A 355 -14.95 -1.19 -2.34
CA ILE A 355 -13.84 -0.56 -1.60
C ILE A 355 -13.65 0.87 -2.09
N ALA A 356 -13.54 1.07 -3.41
CA ALA A 356 -13.08 2.35 -3.95
C ALA A 356 -14.17 3.44 -4.01
N GLN A 357 -15.45 3.06 -4.01
CA GLN A 357 -16.57 4.01 -4.12
C GLN A 357 -17.43 4.08 -2.85
N HIS A 358 -17.04 3.36 -1.78
CA HIS A 358 -17.67 3.43 -0.46
C HIS A 358 -19.20 3.27 -0.53
N LYS A 359 -19.66 2.23 -1.24
CA LYS A 359 -21.08 1.98 -1.46
C LYS A 359 -21.40 0.49 -1.62
N ILE A 360 -22.68 0.17 -1.49
CA ILE A 360 -23.27 -1.12 -1.82
C ILE A 360 -24.13 -0.93 -3.07
N ILE A 361 -23.95 -1.81 -4.05
CA ILE A 361 -24.83 -1.93 -5.22
C ILE A 361 -25.67 -3.19 -5.12
N VAL A 362 -26.80 -3.19 -5.80
CA VAL A 362 -27.63 -4.38 -6.03
C VAL A 362 -27.71 -4.66 -7.52
N THR A 363 -27.62 -5.93 -7.91
CA THR A 363 -27.67 -6.37 -9.31
C THR A 363 -28.56 -7.60 -9.48
N ASP A 364 -29.21 -7.67 -10.64
CA ASP A 364 -29.87 -8.89 -11.10
C ASP A 364 -28.84 -9.89 -11.70
N ARG A 365 -29.35 -11.01 -12.21
CA ARG A 365 -28.57 -12.07 -12.85
C ARG A 365 -27.90 -11.66 -14.17
N GLY A 366 -28.28 -10.53 -14.75
CA GLY A 366 -27.70 -9.98 -15.97
C GLY A 366 -26.54 -9.01 -15.71
N GLY A 367 -26.26 -8.68 -14.44
CA GLY A 367 -25.28 -7.63 -14.12
C GLY A 367 -25.86 -6.21 -14.23
N ASN A 368 -27.19 -6.05 -14.27
CA ASN A 368 -27.83 -4.74 -14.28
C ASN A 368 -27.81 -4.16 -12.85
N ALA A 369 -26.69 -3.51 -12.54
CA ALA A 369 -26.45 -2.95 -11.23
C ALA A 369 -27.05 -1.54 -11.07
N ARG A 370 -27.48 -1.25 -9.85
CA ARG A 370 -27.82 0.10 -9.37
C ARG A 370 -27.34 0.26 -7.93
N ASP A 371 -27.17 1.50 -7.49
CA ASP A 371 -26.84 1.78 -6.10
C ASP A 371 -27.98 1.29 -5.18
N PHE A 372 -27.58 0.64 -4.08
CA PHE A 372 -28.47 0.19 -3.02
C PHE A 372 -28.36 1.09 -1.79
N SER A 373 -27.12 1.41 -1.38
CA SER A 373 -26.85 2.41 -0.35
C SER A 373 -26.89 3.83 -0.91
N SER A 374 -27.13 4.81 -0.05
CA SER A 374 -27.10 6.24 -0.34
C SER A 374 -25.76 6.87 0.08
N PRO A 375 -25.25 7.90 -0.62
CA PRO A 375 -24.12 8.69 -0.14
C PRO A 375 -24.34 9.30 1.26
N ALA A 376 -25.60 9.52 1.65
CA ALA A 376 -25.96 10.00 2.98
C ALA A 376 -25.63 9.01 4.10
N ASP A 377 -25.46 7.72 3.76
CA ASP A 377 -25.14 6.65 4.71
C ASP A 377 -23.69 6.73 5.22
N LYS A 378 -22.82 7.49 4.53
CA LYS A 378 -21.41 7.74 4.89
C LYS A 378 -20.65 6.44 5.17
N LEU A 379 -20.67 5.52 4.22
CA LEU A 379 -19.86 4.31 4.31
C LEU A 379 -18.38 4.66 4.08
N ASP A 380 -17.51 3.81 4.62
CA ASP A 380 -16.12 3.71 4.21
C ASP A 380 -16.00 2.51 3.23
N ALA A 381 -14.81 1.92 3.06
CA ALA A 381 -14.67 0.74 2.22
C ALA A 381 -15.60 -0.39 2.69
N VAL A 382 -16.36 -0.96 1.75
CA VAL A 382 -17.33 -2.01 2.04
C VAL A 382 -16.71 -3.37 1.73
N LEU A 383 -16.51 -4.18 2.76
CA LEU A 383 -15.95 -5.53 2.69
C LEU A 383 -17.06 -6.57 2.83
N GLY A 384 -16.93 -7.54 3.74
CA GLY A 384 -17.88 -8.64 3.91
C GLY A 384 -19.34 -8.21 3.96
N LEU A 385 -20.18 -8.97 3.26
CA LEU A 385 -21.62 -8.79 3.19
C LEU A 385 -22.32 -10.10 3.54
N THR A 386 -23.43 -10.01 4.26
CA THR A 386 -24.30 -11.16 4.51
C THR A 386 -25.75 -10.73 4.61
N VAL A 387 -26.67 -11.63 4.27
CA VAL A 387 -28.11 -11.37 4.32
C VAL A 387 -28.77 -12.32 5.31
N ASP A 388 -29.71 -11.79 6.08
CA ASP A 388 -30.75 -12.58 6.72
C ASP A 388 -32.06 -12.42 5.89
N PRO A 389 -33.18 -13.08 6.24
CA PRO A 389 -34.42 -13.00 5.46
C PRO A 389 -35.02 -11.58 5.27
N VAL A 390 -34.62 -10.60 6.07
CA VAL A 390 -35.19 -9.24 6.09
C VAL A 390 -34.13 -8.13 6.10
N HIS A 391 -32.86 -8.44 6.35
CA HIS A 391 -31.77 -7.48 6.43
C HIS A 391 -30.58 -7.83 5.54
N LEU A 392 -29.88 -6.80 5.09
CA LEU A 392 -28.51 -6.88 4.59
C LEU A 392 -27.57 -6.27 5.63
N TYR A 393 -26.55 -7.02 6.03
CA TYR A 393 -25.45 -6.52 6.86
C TYR A 393 -24.19 -6.36 6.02
N GLY A 394 -23.42 -5.32 6.30
CA GLY A 394 -22.15 -5.09 5.64
C GLY A 394 -21.09 -4.50 6.55
N VAL A 395 -19.85 -4.92 6.37
CA VAL A 395 -18.68 -4.31 7.04
C VAL A 395 -18.31 -3.02 6.30
N SER A 396 -18.31 -1.90 7.04
CA SER A 396 -17.82 -0.59 6.60
C SER A 396 -16.56 -0.27 7.41
N THR A 397 -15.42 -0.17 6.75
CA THR A 397 -14.11 -0.05 7.43
C THR A 397 -13.21 0.92 6.68
N ASN A 398 -12.41 1.68 7.44
CA ASN A 398 -11.30 2.45 6.87
C ASN A 398 -9.94 1.95 7.40
N GLY A 399 -9.92 0.79 8.07
CA GLY A 399 -8.76 0.30 8.84
C GLY A 399 -7.45 0.19 8.04
N PHE A 400 -7.54 -0.06 6.74
CA PHE A 400 -6.39 -0.14 5.82
C PHE A 400 -6.11 1.17 5.06
N GLU A 401 -6.92 2.20 5.25
CA GLU A 401 -6.73 3.52 4.65
C GLU A 401 -5.90 4.44 5.55
N GLU A 402 -5.22 5.42 4.96
CA GLU A 402 -4.53 6.48 5.71
C GLU A 402 -5.50 7.29 6.59
N SER A 403 -6.77 7.36 6.19
CA SER A 403 -7.82 8.08 6.91
C SER A 403 -8.02 7.54 8.35
N ALA A 404 -7.78 6.24 8.59
CA ALA A 404 -7.86 5.62 9.92
C ALA A 404 -6.84 6.15 10.93
N LYS A 405 -5.72 6.74 10.46
CA LYS A 405 -4.73 7.37 11.35
C LYS A 405 -5.25 8.65 12.00
N LYS A 406 -6.18 9.34 11.32
CA LYS A 406 -6.84 10.53 11.83
C LYS A 406 -8.06 10.15 12.67
N GLU A 407 -8.88 9.26 12.14
CA GLU A 407 -10.11 8.80 12.77
C GLU A 407 -10.48 7.43 12.23
N ARG A 408 -10.60 6.45 13.13
CA ARG A 408 -11.01 5.09 12.78
C ARG A 408 -12.52 4.96 12.83
N ARG A 409 -13.11 4.44 11.75
CA ARG A 409 -14.56 4.39 11.52
C ARG A 409 -15.05 2.99 11.15
N ASN A 410 -14.59 2.01 11.90
CA ASN A 410 -14.99 0.62 11.71
C ASN A 410 -16.41 0.40 12.25
N ALA A 411 -17.28 -0.19 11.43
CA ALA A 411 -18.65 -0.52 11.80
C ALA A 411 -19.21 -1.68 10.98
N VAL A 412 -20.28 -2.30 11.50
CA VAL A 412 -21.22 -3.07 10.68
C VAL A 412 -22.48 -2.22 10.48
N VAL A 413 -22.93 -2.09 9.24
CA VAL A 413 -24.18 -1.42 8.87
C VAL A 413 -25.27 -2.45 8.60
N CYS A 414 -26.52 -2.14 8.98
CA CYS A 414 -27.68 -2.99 8.76
C CYS A 414 -28.74 -2.24 7.95
N TYR A 415 -29.16 -2.82 6.83
CA TYR A 415 -30.18 -2.27 5.94
C TYR A 415 -31.43 -3.13 5.92
N ASP A 416 -32.57 -2.51 5.72
CA ASP A 416 -33.80 -3.20 5.31
C ASP A 416 -33.59 -3.77 3.90
N LEU A 417 -33.68 -5.09 3.77
CA LEU A 417 -33.39 -5.80 2.53
C LEU A 417 -34.36 -5.42 1.40
N ASN A 418 -35.60 -5.03 1.72
CA ASN A 418 -36.63 -4.76 0.73
C ASN A 418 -36.49 -3.36 0.13
N ASN A 419 -36.32 -2.34 0.99
CA ASN A 419 -36.35 -0.94 0.57
C ASN A 419 -34.99 -0.23 0.59
N GLY A 420 -33.94 -0.87 1.11
CA GLY A 420 -32.58 -0.31 1.14
C GLY A 420 -32.37 0.82 2.15
N ARG A 421 -33.30 1.02 3.10
CA ARG A 421 -33.13 1.98 4.17
C ARG A 421 -32.08 1.47 5.16
N LEU A 422 -31.07 2.28 5.46
CA LEU A 422 -30.17 2.06 6.59
C LEU A 422 -30.98 2.07 7.90
N LEU A 423 -31.00 0.92 8.58
CA LEU A 423 -31.73 0.74 9.84
C LEU A 423 -30.84 1.03 11.04
N ASP A 424 -29.60 0.55 11.00
CA ASP A 424 -28.68 0.66 12.14
C ASP A 424 -27.21 0.67 11.70
N ARG A 425 -26.35 1.13 12.60
CA ARG A 425 -24.89 1.14 12.47
C ARG A 425 -24.29 0.75 13.81
N PHE A 426 -23.58 -0.38 13.83
CA PHE A 426 -22.90 -0.93 15.00
C PHE A 426 -21.42 -0.57 14.94
N PRO A 427 -20.95 0.47 15.67
CA PRO A 427 -19.55 0.86 15.63
C PRO A 427 -18.66 -0.14 16.41
N ALA A 428 -17.40 -0.23 15.97
CA ALA A 428 -16.33 -1.01 16.58
C ALA A 428 -15.05 -0.14 16.68
N PRO A 429 -15.03 0.89 17.54
CA PRO A 429 -13.92 1.86 17.58
C PRO A 429 -12.56 1.22 17.93
N ASP A 430 -12.60 0.11 18.67
CA ASP A 430 -11.41 -0.65 19.10
C ASP A 430 -10.95 -1.71 18.08
N ALA A 431 -11.73 -1.93 17.02
CA ALA A 431 -11.31 -2.80 15.92
C ALA A 431 -10.25 -2.08 15.11
N MET A 432 -9.25 -2.81 14.63
CA MET A 432 -8.18 -2.24 13.81
C MET A 432 -8.56 -2.24 12.33
N GLN A 433 -9.03 -3.37 11.82
CA GLN A 433 -9.52 -3.53 10.45
C GLN A 433 -10.56 -4.66 10.41
N LEU A 434 -11.84 -4.31 10.54
CA LEU A 434 -12.92 -5.28 10.31
C LEU A 434 -12.88 -5.77 8.87
N ASN A 435 -13.24 -7.04 8.64
CA ASN A 435 -13.18 -7.64 7.31
C ASN A 435 -14.47 -8.36 6.91
N ASP A 436 -14.73 -9.54 7.46
CA ASP A 436 -15.89 -10.36 7.12
C ASP A 436 -16.78 -10.64 8.35
N LEU A 437 -18.02 -11.06 8.12
CA LEU A 437 -19.02 -11.24 9.18
C LEU A 437 -19.91 -12.47 8.96
N ALA A 438 -20.30 -13.08 10.08
CA ALA A 438 -21.26 -14.18 10.10
C ALA A 438 -22.33 -13.95 11.18
N ILE A 439 -23.53 -14.46 10.93
CA ILE A 439 -24.70 -14.32 11.81
C ILE A 439 -25.16 -15.71 12.24
N ILE A 440 -25.13 -15.99 13.54
CA ILE A 440 -25.66 -17.24 14.07
C ILE A 440 -27.17 -17.14 14.29
N SER A 441 -27.82 -18.28 14.51
CA SER A 441 -29.28 -18.43 14.56
C SER A 441 -29.99 -17.54 15.60
N ASP A 442 -29.32 -17.14 16.68
CA ASP A 442 -29.88 -16.23 17.68
C ASP A 442 -29.80 -14.74 17.28
N GLY A 443 -29.19 -14.42 16.13
CA GLY A 443 -28.98 -13.07 15.64
C GLY A 443 -27.68 -12.40 16.13
N THR A 444 -26.80 -13.14 16.81
CA THR A 444 -25.47 -12.65 17.18
C THR A 444 -24.58 -12.53 15.95
N LEU A 445 -23.95 -11.36 15.80
CA LEU A 445 -22.95 -11.08 14.79
C LEU A 445 -21.56 -11.43 15.32
N TYR A 446 -20.78 -12.13 14.52
CA TYR A 446 -19.33 -12.26 14.68
C TYR A 446 -18.65 -11.62 13.48
N VAL A 447 -17.62 -10.81 13.73
CA VAL A 447 -16.91 -10.05 12.70
C VAL A 447 -15.41 -10.26 12.89
N THR A 448 -14.69 -10.56 11.83
CA THR A 448 -13.24 -10.72 11.90
C THR A 448 -12.54 -9.36 11.93
N ASP A 449 -11.47 -9.25 12.71
CA ASP A 449 -10.52 -8.12 12.64
C ASP A 449 -9.17 -8.63 12.16
N SER A 450 -8.88 -8.40 10.88
CA SER A 450 -7.70 -8.91 10.20
C SER A 450 -6.39 -8.39 10.76
N GLN A 451 -6.39 -7.15 11.26
CA GLN A 451 -5.17 -6.52 11.74
C GLN A 451 -4.87 -6.87 13.19
N SER A 452 -5.88 -6.93 14.07
CA SER A 452 -5.64 -7.34 15.46
C SER A 452 -5.62 -8.87 15.63
N GLY A 453 -6.12 -9.63 14.66
CA GLY A 453 -6.14 -11.09 14.69
C GLY A 453 -7.06 -11.63 15.78
N THR A 454 -8.29 -11.15 15.81
CA THR A 454 -9.33 -11.51 16.80
C THR A 454 -10.72 -11.39 16.18
N LEU A 455 -11.77 -11.64 16.98
CA LEU A 455 -13.15 -11.37 16.58
C LEU A 455 -13.73 -10.16 17.31
N PHE A 456 -14.77 -9.59 16.72
CA PHE A 456 -15.72 -8.71 17.37
C PHE A 456 -17.09 -9.38 17.38
N ARG A 457 -17.85 -9.18 18.46
CA ARG A 457 -19.17 -9.75 18.66
C ARG A 457 -20.19 -8.68 19.00
N LYS A 458 -21.40 -8.83 18.47
CA LYS A 458 -22.59 -8.07 18.86
C LYS A 458 -23.77 -9.02 19.00
N ARG A 459 -24.30 -9.15 20.21
CA ARG A 459 -25.56 -9.88 20.49
C ARG A 459 -26.78 -9.05 20.06
N PRO A 460 -27.96 -9.66 19.85
CA PRO A 460 -29.15 -8.95 19.40
C PRO A 460 -29.49 -7.68 20.20
N ASN A 461 -29.34 -7.72 21.52
CA ASN A 461 -29.66 -6.65 22.46
C ASN A 461 -28.54 -5.61 22.68
N GLU A 462 -27.37 -5.80 22.08
CA GLU A 462 -26.23 -4.87 22.19
C GLU A 462 -26.29 -3.82 21.07
N LYS A 463 -25.66 -2.64 21.28
CA LYS A 463 -25.63 -1.55 20.28
C LYS A 463 -24.26 -1.37 19.60
N THR A 464 -23.24 -2.03 20.13
CA THR A 464 -21.85 -1.86 19.69
C THR A 464 -21.19 -3.22 19.55
N LEU A 465 -20.25 -3.31 18.61
CA LEU A 465 -19.39 -4.48 18.46
C LEU A 465 -18.28 -4.41 19.52
N THR A 466 -18.11 -5.49 20.27
CA THR A 466 -17.07 -5.60 21.31
C THR A 466 -16.08 -6.70 20.96
N ARG A 467 -14.81 -6.53 21.32
CA ARG A 467 -13.79 -7.56 21.10
C ARG A 467 -14.20 -8.86 21.78
N PHE A 468 -14.03 -9.97 21.07
CA PHE A 468 -14.36 -11.31 21.49
C PHE A 468 -13.20 -12.26 21.20
N GLY A 469 -12.51 -12.68 22.26
CA GLY A 469 -11.26 -13.43 22.19
C GLY A 469 -10.01 -12.56 22.35
N GLU A 470 -8.87 -13.23 22.45
CA GLU A 470 -7.57 -12.58 22.64
C GLU A 470 -7.04 -11.99 21.31
N ALA A 471 -6.35 -10.85 21.39
CA ALA A 471 -5.70 -10.25 20.24
C ALA A 471 -4.54 -11.14 19.76
N GLY A 472 -4.46 -11.38 18.45
CA GLY A 472 -3.41 -12.20 17.85
C GLY A 472 -3.59 -13.71 18.02
N ALA A 473 -4.71 -14.16 18.59
CA ALA A 473 -5.08 -15.59 18.66
C ALA A 473 -5.54 -16.12 17.28
N LEU A 474 -6.15 -15.25 16.47
CA LEU A 474 -6.61 -15.54 15.10
C LEU A 474 -5.78 -14.76 14.07
N ARG A 475 -4.47 -15.00 14.00
CA ARG A 475 -3.58 -14.22 13.12
C ARG A 475 -3.95 -14.37 11.64
N GLY A 476 -4.23 -13.23 11.01
CA GLY A 476 -4.73 -13.18 9.64
C GLY A 476 -6.19 -13.60 9.52
N ALA A 477 -7.00 -13.40 10.56
CA ALA A 477 -8.45 -13.53 10.50
C ALA A 477 -9.00 -12.81 9.26
N ASN A 478 -9.74 -13.50 8.41
CA ASN A 478 -10.36 -12.89 7.24
C ASN A 478 -11.78 -13.44 7.05
N GLY A 479 -12.02 -14.36 6.10
CA GLY A 479 -13.31 -15.01 5.93
C GLY A 479 -13.80 -15.76 7.17
N ILE A 480 -15.13 -15.76 7.34
CA ILE A 480 -15.81 -16.38 8.46
C ILE A 480 -17.08 -17.10 8.01
N ALA A 481 -17.27 -18.33 8.47
CA ALA A 481 -18.43 -19.15 8.11
C ALA A 481 -19.01 -19.86 9.34
N ILE A 482 -20.32 -20.11 9.30
CA ILE A 482 -21.03 -20.86 10.33
C ILE A 482 -21.50 -22.19 9.74
N GLY A 483 -21.12 -23.30 10.39
CA GLY A 483 -21.60 -24.63 10.04
C GLY A 483 -22.99 -24.94 10.62
N ALA A 484 -23.60 -26.05 10.17
CA ALA A 484 -24.93 -26.48 10.62
C ALA A 484 -25.10 -26.58 12.14
N ASP A 485 -24.04 -26.95 12.86
CA ASP A 485 -24.05 -27.12 14.33
C ASP A 485 -23.77 -25.80 15.09
N GLY A 486 -23.79 -24.65 14.40
CA GLY A 486 -23.44 -23.36 14.99
C GLY A 486 -21.93 -23.16 15.19
N ILE A 487 -21.11 -24.06 14.65
CA ILE A 487 -19.65 -24.00 14.75
C ILE A 487 -19.13 -22.86 13.87
N LEU A 488 -18.37 -21.96 14.48
CA LEU A 488 -17.75 -20.83 13.80
C LEU A 488 -16.39 -21.23 13.25
N TYR A 489 -16.20 -21.07 11.94
CA TYR A 489 -14.94 -21.29 11.25
C TYR A 489 -14.37 -19.95 10.79
N VAL A 490 -13.09 -19.71 11.08
CA VAL A 490 -12.39 -18.47 10.76
C VAL A 490 -11.11 -18.81 10.02
N THR A 491 -10.86 -18.12 8.92
CA THR A 491 -9.59 -18.27 8.18
C THR A 491 -8.43 -17.66 8.96
N LEU A 492 -7.25 -18.22 8.79
CA LEU A 492 -5.99 -17.73 9.34
C LEU A 492 -4.99 -17.61 8.18
N SER A 493 -3.91 -16.84 8.37
CA SER A 493 -2.80 -16.86 7.41
C SER A 493 -2.26 -18.29 7.20
N THR A 494 -2.32 -19.15 8.22
CA THR A 494 -1.73 -20.50 8.16
C THR A 494 -2.75 -21.64 8.18
N GLY A 495 -4.04 -21.39 7.93
CA GLY A 495 -5.05 -22.46 7.88
C GLY A 495 -6.45 -21.97 8.21
N VAL A 496 -7.27 -22.85 8.80
CA VAL A 496 -8.61 -22.52 9.30
C VAL A 496 -8.68 -22.90 10.78
N ALA A 497 -9.35 -22.10 11.59
CA ALA A 497 -9.65 -22.40 12.98
C ALA A 497 -11.14 -22.51 13.22
N ARG A 498 -11.50 -23.35 14.19
CA ARG A 498 -12.79 -23.27 14.89
C ARG A 498 -12.67 -22.25 16.01
N VAL A 499 -13.76 -21.56 16.30
CA VAL A 499 -13.82 -20.65 17.45
C VAL A 499 -14.96 -21.07 18.35
N ASP A 500 -14.67 -21.19 19.65
CA ASP A 500 -15.69 -21.37 20.67
C ASP A 500 -16.54 -20.09 20.77
N THR A 501 -17.85 -20.20 20.53
CA THR A 501 -18.76 -19.05 20.49
C THR A 501 -19.07 -18.46 21.87
N THR A 502 -18.67 -19.14 22.95
CA THR A 502 -18.80 -18.71 24.34
C THR A 502 -17.56 -17.93 24.80
N THR A 503 -16.36 -18.45 24.53
CA THR A 503 -15.09 -17.90 25.03
C THR A 503 -14.32 -17.06 24.00
N GLY A 504 -14.49 -17.34 22.71
CA GLY A 504 -13.71 -16.75 21.62
C GLY A 504 -12.36 -17.43 21.42
N GLU A 505 -12.13 -18.56 22.08
CA GLU A 505 -10.90 -19.32 21.97
C GLU A 505 -10.83 -20.08 20.63
N PRO A 506 -9.75 -19.91 19.85
CA PRO A 506 -9.61 -20.59 18.58
C PRO A 506 -8.86 -21.93 18.70
N THR A 507 -9.31 -22.93 17.96
CA THR A 507 -8.60 -24.20 17.73
C THR A 507 -8.32 -24.35 16.24
N ARG A 508 -7.05 -24.27 15.84
CA ARG A 508 -6.65 -24.51 14.43
C ARG A 508 -6.99 -25.95 14.05
N LEU A 509 -7.66 -26.11 12.90
CA LEU A 509 -7.98 -27.43 12.36
C LEU A 509 -6.69 -28.16 11.96
N PRO A 510 -6.48 -29.40 12.43
CA PRO A 510 -5.45 -30.28 11.89
C PRO A 510 -5.75 -30.59 10.43
N GLN A 511 -4.70 -30.69 9.61
CA GLN A 511 -4.79 -31.02 8.19
C GLN A 511 -3.57 -31.84 7.75
N PRO A 512 -3.66 -32.66 6.69
CA PRO A 512 -2.53 -33.33 6.08
C PRO A 512 -1.51 -32.35 5.46
N ASP A 513 -0.25 -32.76 5.35
CA ASP A 513 0.83 -31.98 4.71
C ASP A 513 0.64 -31.75 3.21
N THR A 514 -0.31 -32.46 2.60
CA THR A 514 -0.74 -32.32 1.20
C THR A 514 -1.79 -31.23 1.01
N VAL A 515 -2.24 -30.59 2.10
CA VAL A 515 -3.33 -29.61 2.09
C VAL A 515 -2.82 -28.21 2.44
N VAL A 516 -3.25 -27.21 1.67
CA VAL A 516 -3.01 -25.79 1.95
C VAL A 516 -4.35 -25.06 2.07
N THR A 517 -4.68 -24.65 3.29
CA THR A 517 -5.87 -23.84 3.62
C THR A 517 -5.49 -22.47 4.20
N GLY A 518 -4.20 -22.11 4.19
CA GLY A 518 -3.76 -20.75 4.50
C GLY A 518 -4.02 -19.80 3.33
N GLY A 519 -4.24 -18.51 3.64
CA GLY A 519 -4.46 -17.49 2.61
C GLY A 519 -5.81 -17.57 1.90
N ILE A 520 -6.82 -18.10 2.60
CA ILE A 520 -8.23 -18.03 2.17
C ILE A 520 -8.77 -16.64 2.56
N ASP A 521 -9.29 -15.93 1.58
CA ASP A 521 -9.96 -14.65 1.72
C ASP A 521 -11.42 -14.89 2.12
N GLY A 522 -12.33 -15.14 1.17
CA GLY A 522 -13.71 -15.56 1.46
C GLY A 522 -13.84 -17.03 1.87
N LEU A 523 -14.63 -17.31 2.91
CA LEU A 523 -14.93 -18.66 3.43
C LEU A 523 -16.45 -18.88 3.55
N TYR A 524 -16.92 -20.03 3.06
CA TYR A 524 -18.34 -20.38 3.05
C TYR A 524 -18.53 -21.81 3.53
N TRP A 525 -19.70 -22.09 4.09
CA TRP A 525 -20.10 -23.44 4.48
C TRP A 525 -21.26 -23.91 3.60
N SER A 526 -21.19 -25.16 3.11
CA SER A 526 -22.32 -25.83 2.44
C SER A 526 -22.15 -27.35 2.56
N ASP A 527 -23.25 -28.05 2.84
CA ASP A 527 -23.33 -29.52 2.80
C ASP A 527 -22.20 -30.23 3.57
N GLY A 528 -21.88 -29.72 4.77
CA GLY A 528 -20.88 -30.32 5.66
C GLY A 528 -19.43 -29.88 5.41
N ASP A 529 -19.14 -29.23 4.29
CA ASP A 529 -17.80 -28.81 3.91
C ASP A 529 -17.64 -27.28 3.88
N LEU A 530 -16.39 -26.85 3.82
CA LEU A 530 -16.05 -25.44 3.60
C LEU A 530 -15.64 -25.19 2.15
N PHE A 531 -15.94 -24.00 1.66
CA PHE A 531 -15.52 -23.52 0.34
C PHE A 531 -14.72 -22.23 0.55
N GLY A 532 -13.51 -22.19 0.03
CA GLY A 532 -12.58 -21.10 0.22
C GLY A 532 -12.12 -20.51 -1.11
N ILE A 533 -11.93 -19.19 -1.14
CA ILE A 533 -11.28 -18.50 -2.24
C ILE A 533 -9.89 -18.10 -1.75
N GLN A 534 -8.85 -18.61 -2.40
CA GLN A 534 -7.45 -18.31 -2.06
C GLN A 534 -6.88 -17.30 -3.03
N ASN A 535 -6.14 -16.32 -2.51
CA ASN A 535 -5.46 -15.29 -3.32
C ASN A 535 -4.12 -14.82 -2.74
N SER A 536 -3.71 -15.37 -1.59
CA SER A 536 -2.51 -14.92 -0.86
C SER A 536 -1.30 -15.86 -0.96
N THR A 537 -1.54 -17.12 -1.29
CA THR A 537 -0.54 -18.21 -1.28
C THR A 537 -0.34 -18.83 -2.66
N ASN A 538 -1.14 -18.42 -3.64
CA ASN A 538 -1.10 -18.82 -5.05
C ASN A 538 -1.67 -17.71 -5.94
N PRO A 539 -1.47 -17.80 -7.27
CA PRO A 539 -2.41 -17.18 -8.19
C PRO A 539 -3.82 -17.74 -7.89
N GLY A 540 -4.82 -16.87 -7.84
CA GLY A 540 -6.03 -17.17 -7.07
C GLY A 540 -6.80 -18.41 -7.53
N ARG A 541 -7.40 -19.13 -6.58
CA ARG A 541 -8.16 -20.36 -6.84
C ARG A 541 -9.34 -20.54 -5.89
N VAL A 542 -10.28 -21.39 -6.28
CA VAL A 542 -11.43 -21.77 -5.48
C VAL A 542 -11.27 -23.22 -5.06
N ILE A 543 -11.37 -23.48 -3.76
CA ILE A 543 -11.18 -24.80 -3.17
C ILE A 543 -12.41 -25.22 -2.37
N ARG A 544 -12.69 -26.51 -2.38
CA ARG A 544 -13.50 -27.20 -1.39
C ARG A 544 -12.57 -27.82 -0.36
N VAL A 545 -12.89 -27.66 0.91
CA VAL A 545 -12.18 -28.22 2.05
C VAL A 545 -13.07 -29.26 2.70
N ALA A 546 -12.70 -30.53 2.54
CA ALA A 546 -13.43 -31.66 3.10
C ALA A 546 -13.21 -31.69 4.61
N LEU A 547 -14.31 -31.65 5.37
CA LEU A 547 -14.30 -31.69 6.82
C LEU A 547 -14.60 -33.11 7.33
N THR A 548 -13.97 -33.48 8.44
CA THR A 548 -14.21 -34.77 9.11
C THR A 548 -14.24 -34.61 10.63
N ASP A 549 -14.56 -35.67 11.35
CA ASP A 549 -14.67 -35.72 12.81
C ASP A 549 -15.58 -34.61 13.36
N LYS A 550 -16.81 -34.58 12.83
CA LYS A 550 -17.81 -33.54 13.10
C LYS A 550 -17.24 -32.14 12.87
N GLY A 551 -16.45 -32.04 11.80
CA GLY A 551 -15.71 -30.87 11.28
C GLY A 551 -14.48 -30.41 12.07
N SER A 552 -14.02 -31.17 13.06
CA SER A 552 -12.87 -30.81 13.90
C SER A 552 -11.51 -31.00 13.21
N ARG A 553 -11.52 -31.57 12.00
CA ARG A 553 -10.32 -31.80 11.18
C ARG A 553 -10.63 -31.58 9.70
N ILE A 554 -9.57 -31.29 8.95
CA ILE A 554 -9.60 -31.25 7.49
C ILE A 554 -9.09 -32.59 6.97
N ALA A 555 -9.87 -33.25 6.11
CA ALA A 555 -9.50 -34.53 5.49
C ALA A 555 -8.72 -34.33 4.18
N GLY A 556 -9.03 -33.27 3.43
CA GLY A 556 -8.47 -33.02 2.11
C GLY A 556 -9.01 -31.74 1.49
N ILE A 557 -8.51 -31.41 0.30
CA ILE A 557 -9.05 -30.34 -0.53
C ILE A 557 -9.32 -30.83 -1.96
N THR A 558 -10.30 -30.22 -2.62
CA THR A 558 -10.52 -30.33 -4.06
C THR A 558 -10.46 -28.94 -4.66
N VAL A 559 -9.68 -28.76 -5.73
CA VAL A 559 -9.60 -27.48 -6.42
C VAL A 559 -10.73 -27.41 -7.45
N LEU A 560 -11.67 -26.48 -7.26
CA LEU A 560 -12.86 -26.33 -8.10
C LEU A 560 -12.62 -25.39 -9.28
N GLN A 561 -11.77 -24.38 -9.10
CA GLN A 561 -11.35 -23.46 -10.16
C GLN A 561 -9.91 -23.02 -9.91
N THR A 562 -9.02 -23.20 -10.88
CA THR A 562 -7.66 -22.66 -10.83
C THR A 562 -7.56 -21.29 -11.49
N HIS A 563 -6.47 -20.61 -11.15
CA HIS A 563 -6.07 -19.31 -11.68
C HIS A 563 -5.94 -19.21 -13.20
N HIS A 564 -5.97 -20.34 -13.91
CA HIS A 564 -5.98 -20.37 -15.36
C HIS A 564 -7.25 -19.79 -15.98
N HIS A 565 -8.31 -19.59 -15.18
CA HIS A 565 -9.51 -18.92 -15.64
C HIS A 565 -9.17 -17.53 -16.20
N PRO A 566 -9.59 -17.17 -17.42
CA PRO A 566 -9.15 -15.93 -18.07
C PRO A 566 -9.61 -14.63 -17.37
N ASP A 567 -10.64 -14.73 -16.53
CA ASP A 567 -11.14 -13.61 -15.71
C ASP A 567 -10.61 -13.58 -14.27
N PHE A 568 -9.78 -14.55 -13.85
CA PHE A 568 -9.24 -14.53 -12.50
C PHE A 568 -8.09 -13.53 -12.41
N ASP A 569 -8.27 -12.51 -11.57
CA ASP A 569 -7.28 -11.47 -11.29
C ASP A 569 -7.48 -10.95 -9.86
N GLU A 570 -6.80 -11.58 -8.91
CA GLU A 570 -7.03 -11.37 -7.47
C GLU A 570 -8.51 -11.65 -7.08
N PRO A 571 -9.01 -12.89 -7.22
CA PRO A 571 -10.35 -13.22 -6.70
C PRO A 571 -10.38 -13.08 -5.18
N THR A 572 -11.50 -12.62 -4.60
CA THR A 572 -11.57 -12.32 -3.15
C THR A 572 -12.68 -13.10 -2.45
N THR A 573 -13.93 -12.67 -2.58
CA THR A 573 -15.09 -13.29 -1.92
C THR A 573 -16.13 -13.78 -2.93
N GLY A 574 -17.15 -14.47 -2.42
CA GLY A 574 -18.22 -15.08 -3.19
C GLY A 574 -19.52 -15.19 -2.41
N ALA A 575 -20.58 -15.62 -3.10
CA ALA A 575 -21.86 -15.93 -2.47
C ALA A 575 -22.39 -17.25 -3.02
N ILE A 576 -22.84 -18.14 -2.13
CA ILE A 576 -23.47 -19.39 -2.55
C ILE A 576 -24.88 -19.08 -3.05
N ALA A 577 -25.14 -19.43 -4.32
CA ALA A 577 -26.44 -19.31 -4.93
C ALA A 577 -26.64 -20.43 -5.95
N ARG A 578 -27.81 -21.06 -5.94
CA ARG A 578 -28.23 -22.01 -6.99
C ARG A 578 -27.21 -23.14 -7.26
N GLY A 579 -26.60 -23.68 -6.19
CA GLY A 579 -25.64 -24.79 -6.29
C GLY A 579 -24.24 -24.40 -6.78
N ALA A 580 -23.92 -23.10 -6.83
CA ALA A 580 -22.60 -22.60 -7.20
C ALA A 580 -22.12 -21.50 -6.24
N LEU A 581 -20.82 -21.42 -6.03
CA LEU A 581 -20.17 -20.27 -5.43
C LEU A 581 -19.95 -19.19 -6.50
N HIS A 582 -20.63 -18.06 -6.36
CA HIS A 582 -20.51 -16.92 -7.27
C HIS A 582 -19.36 -16.03 -6.79
N VAL A 583 -18.19 -16.18 -7.40
CA VAL A 583 -16.92 -15.57 -6.98
C VAL A 583 -16.69 -14.26 -7.72
N ILE A 584 -16.31 -13.20 -7.00
CA ILE A 584 -15.70 -12.00 -7.59
C ILE A 584 -14.33 -12.43 -8.13
N ALA A 585 -14.24 -12.56 -9.46
CA ALA A 585 -13.09 -13.18 -10.10
C ALA A 585 -11.92 -12.21 -10.31
N ASN A 586 -12.22 -10.95 -10.62
CA ASN A 586 -11.26 -9.87 -10.82
C ASN A 586 -11.61 -8.65 -9.95
N SER A 587 -11.25 -8.73 -8.68
CA SER A 587 -11.51 -7.64 -7.71
C SER A 587 -10.61 -6.43 -7.95
N TYR A 588 -9.38 -6.66 -8.43
CA TYR A 588 -8.31 -5.68 -8.53
C TYR A 588 -7.99 -4.98 -7.19
N VAL A 589 -8.20 -5.63 -6.05
CA VAL A 589 -7.95 -5.02 -4.73
C VAL A 589 -6.53 -4.46 -4.56
N GLY A 590 -5.53 -5.10 -5.16
CA GLY A 590 -4.13 -4.66 -5.19
C GLY A 590 -3.90 -3.35 -5.94
N HIS A 591 -4.88 -2.88 -6.72
CA HIS A 591 -4.85 -1.57 -7.35
C HIS A 591 -5.29 -0.45 -6.39
N TYR A 592 -6.12 -0.72 -5.38
CA TYR A 592 -6.53 0.30 -4.41
C TYR A 592 -5.37 0.68 -3.48
N GLN A 593 -5.23 1.96 -3.18
CA GLN A 593 -4.13 2.50 -2.38
C GLN A 593 -4.65 3.04 -1.05
N PRO A 594 -3.83 3.02 0.02
CA PRO A 594 -4.25 3.55 1.32
C PRO A 594 -4.68 5.03 1.31
N ASP A 595 -4.24 5.82 0.32
CA ASP A 595 -4.67 7.22 0.15
C ASP A 595 -6.00 7.38 -0.60
N GLY A 596 -6.69 6.28 -0.91
CA GLY A 596 -7.96 6.24 -1.63
C GLY A 596 -7.84 6.25 -3.15
N THR A 597 -6.63 6.30 -3.70
CA THR A 597 -6.42 6.30 -5.16
C THR A 597 -6.39 4.88 -5.74
N ILE A 598 -6.69 4.76 -7.04
CA ILE A 598 -6.56 3.48 -7.78
C ILE A 598 -5.32 3.55 -8.69
N LYS A 599 -4.38 2.61 -8.49
CA LYS A 599 -3.19 2.43 -9.31
C LYS A 599 -3.56 1.86 -10.68
N ASN A 600 -2.94 2.37 -11.73
CA ASN A 600 -3.11 1.90 -13.12
C ASN A 600 -4.59 1.66 -13.50
N PRO A 601 -5.48 2.66 -13.37
CA PRO A 601 -6.92 2.46 -13.57
C PRO A 601 -7.29 2.07 -15.00
N GLY A 602 -6.37 2.23 -15.97
CA GLY A 602 -6.54 1.76 -17.35
C GLY A 602 -6.43 0.24 -17.54
N ASP A 603 -5.89 -0.48 -16.56
CA ASP A 603 -5.76 -1.94 -16.59
C ASP A 603 -7.05 -2.64 -16.15
N LEU A 604 -7.95 -1.90 -15.48
CA LEU A 604 -9.18 -2.43 -14.89
C LEU A 604 -10.22 -2.74 -15.95
N LYS A 605 -10.86 -3.90 -15.81
CA LYS A 605 -12.00 -4.33 -16.63
C LYS A 605 -13.25 -4.45 -15.77
N GLY A 606 -14.41 -4.47 -16.41
CA GLY A 606 -15.66 -4.76 -15.69
C GLY A 606 -15.56 -6.09 -14.94
N THR A 607 -15.93 -6.09 -13.66
CA THR A 607 -15.77 -7.26 -12.79
C THR A 607 -16.64 -8.42 -13.26
N ALA A 608 -16.02 -9.57 -13.51
CA ALA A 608 -16.69 -10.85 -13.70
C ALA A 608 -17.05 -11.47 -12.36
N VAL A 609 -18.30 -11.95 -12.27
CA VAL A 609 -18.71 -12.88 -11.23
C VAL A 609 -18.78 -14.27 -11.87
N VAL A 610 -17.93 -15.19 -11.41
CA VAL A 610 -17.81 -16.55 -11.96
C VAL A 610 -18.59 -17.51 -11.06
N ALA A 611 -19.50 -18.30 -11.65
CA ALA A 611 -20.26 -19.31 -10.93
C ALA A 611 -19.50 -20.64 -10.93
N VAL A 612 -18.77 -20.90 -9.85
CA VAL A 612 -18.02 -22.14 -9.64
C VAL A 612 -18.95 -23.19 -9.03
N PRO A 613 -19.24 -24.31 -9.73
CA PRO A 613 -20.12 -25.35 -9.20
C PRO A 613 -19.55 -25.94 -7.90
N LEU A 614 -20.41 -26.16 -6.90
CA LEU A 614 -19.99 -26.76 -5.62
C LEU A 614 -19.63 -28.26 -5.76
N GLY A 615 -20.11 -28.92 -6.81
CA GLY A 615 -19.97 -30.36 -7.02
C GLY A 615 -20.94 -31.18 -6.17
N GLN A 616 -20.84 -32.52 -6.21
CA GLN A 616 -21.61 -33.41 -5.32
C GLN A 616 -20.99 -33.46 -3.93
N ALA A 617 -21.78 -33.63 -2.87
CA ALA A 617 -21.29 -33.75 -1.52
C ALA A 617 -20.22 -34.86 -1.37
N SER A 618 -19.18 -34.62 -0.58
CA SER A 618 -18.24 -35.64 -0.13
C SER A 618 -19.06 -36.69 0.61
N GLY A 619 -19.19 -37.89 0.05
CA GLY A 619 -19.86 -39.00 0.75
C GLY A 619 -19.03 -39.39 1.96
N HIS A 620 -19.36 -38.85 3.13
CA HIS A 620 -18.73 -39.16 4.41
C HIS A 620 -19.78 -39.61 5.42
#